data_AF-A0A077ZES1-F1
#
_entry.id   AF-A0A077ZES1-F1
#
_cell.length_a   1.000
_cell.length_b   1.000
_cell.length_c   1.000
_cell.angle_alpha   90.00
_cell.angle_beta   90.00
_cell.angle_gamma   90.00
#
_symmetry.space_group_name_H-M   'P 1'
#
loop_
_entity.id
_entity.type
_entity.pdbx_description
1 polymer ?
#
loop_
_entity_poly.entity_id
_entity_poly.type
_entity_poly.pdbx_seq_one_letter_code
_entity_poly.pdbx_strand_id
1 'polypeptide(L)'
;MCHSIAGGTGSGLGSYILECLEDRYSKKLVQNYSIFSNQEEASDVVVQPYNSLLTLKRLAQKSNCVIVMDNTALSRIALERLRIAMPSFSQINALVSTAMSASTAPLRFPSYVNNDILSMLACLIPSPRLHFLITGYTPYTTADQISGVRKTSVADVMRRLLQPGNVMVSDIFNKDKQIAHCYISVLNLIQGSVDPLEIQDGLIRIKERKMLQFIPWAPASYRVSLSRKSPLLPSMNRVSGLMLANYTGVSMLFGKTLAQFEKLRKKRAFLEQFKHEVTGKNYEELDDSFEVVQGLMEEYKAATKETYLTELD
;
A
#
# COMPACT_ATOMS: atom_id res chain seq x y z
N MET A 1 4.56 -0.45 11.82
CA MET A 1 5.64 0.56 11.81
C MET A 1 5.44 1.54 10.66
N CYS A 2 5.99 2.76 10.71
CA CYS A 2 6.05 3.66 9.54
C CYS A 2 7.51 3.91 9.19
N HIS A 3 7.90 3.67 7.95
CA HIS A 3 9.30 3.79 7.52
C HIS A 3 9.43 3.99 6.01
N SER A 4 10.59 4.48 5.56
CA SER A 4 10.98 4.46 4.15
C SER A 4 11.82 3.22 3.87
N ILE A 5 11.61 2.58 2.71
CA ILE A 5 12.38 1.39 2.31
C ILE A 5 13.76 1.74 1.73
N ALA A 6 13.97 2.98 1.30
CA ALA A 6 15.15 3.40 0.54
C ALA A 6 16.19 4.14 1.39
N GLY A 7 15.75 4.85 2.43
CA GLY A 7 16.64 5.63 3.29
C GLY A 7 17.35 4.75 4.32
N GLY A 8 18.62 5.04 4.64
CA GLY A 8 19.45 4.17 5.48
C GLY A 8 18.86 3.85 6.86
N THR A 9 18.38 4.86 7.60
CA THR A 9 17.78 4.62 8.92
C THR A 9 16.42 3.92 8.80
N GLY A 10 15.55 4.38 7.89
CA GLY A 10 14.21 3.80 7.72
C GLY A 10 14.23 2.34 7.24
N SER A 11 15.21 1.97 6.42
CA SER A 11 15.41 0.62 5.90
C SER A 11 16.10 -0.27 6.92
N GLY A 12 17.27 0.14 7.41
CA GLY A 12 18.14 -0.67 8.27
C GLY A 12 17.58 -0.83 9.69
N LEU A 13 17.39 0.29 10.40
CA LEU A 13 16.78 0.26 11.74
C LEU A 13 15.34 -0.27 11.68
N GLY A 14 14.61 0.05 10.60
CA GLY A 14 13.27 -0.49 10.34
C GLY A 14 13.24 -2.01 10.29
N SER A 15 14.14 -2.59 9.49
CA SER A 15 14.27 -4.04 9.34
C SER A 15 14.69 -4.72 10.64
N TYR A 16 15.67 -4.15 11.36
CA TYR A 16 16.11 -4.70 12.64
C TYR A 16 15.02 -4.68 13.71
N ILE A 17 14.25 -3.59 13.80
CA ILE A 17 13.10 -3.50 14.70
C ILE A 17 12.04 -4.54 14.31
N LEU A 18 11.80 -4.74 13.02
CA LEU A 18 10.82 -5.71 12.53
C LEU A 18 11.21 -7.14 12.94
N GLU A 19 12.49 -7.51 12.78
CA GLU A 19 13.04 -8.79 13.24
C GLU A 19 12.88 -8.94 14.77
N CYS A 20 13.28 -7.93 15.55
CA CYS A 20 13.14 -7.95 17.00
C CYS A 20 11.68 -8.07 17.48
N LEU A 21 10.73 -7.43 16.77
CA LEU A 21 9.31 -7.48 17.09
C LEU A 21 8.73 -8.86 16.82
N GLU A 22 9.11 -9.50 15.73
CA GLU A 22 8.68 -10.86 15.42
C GLU A 22 9.25 -11.86 16.46
N ASP A 23 10.55 -11.78 16.75
CA ASP A 23 11.21 -12.67 17.71
C ASP A 23 10.57 -12.56 19.11
N ARG A 24 10.28 -11.33 19.54
CA ARG A 24 9.74 -11.08 20.89
C ARG A 24 8.22 -11.24 20.99
N TYR A 25 7.49 -10.97 19.90
CA TYR A 25 6.03 -10.89 19.88
C TYR A 25 5.41 -11.67 18.71
N SER A 26 5.90 -12.88 18.43
CA SER A 26 5.49 -13.75 17.30
C SER A 26 3.97 -14.00 17.16
N LYS A 27 3.20 -13.86 18.25
CA LYS A 27 1.72 -13.99 18.23
C LYS A 27 0.98 -12.68 17.92
N LYS A 28 1.68 -11.57 17.71
CA LYS A 28 1.09 -10.26 17.43
C LYS A 28 1.15 -9.96 15.94
N LEU A 29 0.12 -9.29 15.45
CA LEU A 29 0.06 -8.85 14.06
C LEU A 29 0.89 -7.58 13.88
N VAL A 30 1.83 -7.62 12.93
CA VAL A 30 2.67 -6.49 12.55
C VAL A 30 2.16 -5.90 11.24
N GLN A 31 1.66 -4.67 11.31
CA GLN A 31 1.28 -3.88 10.14
C GLN A 31 2.30 -2.77 9.91
N ASN A 32 2.84 -2.71 8.69
CA ASN A 32 3.80 -1.72 8.25
C ASN A 32 3.19 -0.76 7.24
N TYR A 33 3.58 0.51 7.34
CA TYR A 33 3.32 1.58 6.39
C TYR A 33 4.67 1.90 5.75
N SER A 34 4.85 1.45 4.53
CA SER A 34 6.15 1.49 3.86
C SER A 34 6.10 2.48 2.72
N ILE A 35 6.94 3.52 2.83
CA ILE A 35 7.07 4.55 1.81
C ILE A 35 8.15 4.13 0.82
N PHE A 36 7.71 3.82 -0.39
CA PHE A 36 8.53 3.54 -1.55
C PHE A 36 9.05 4.86 -2.12
N SER A 37 10.29 4.83 -2.57
CA SER A 37 10.98 6.00 -3.10
C SER A 37 10.53 6.35 -4.52
N ASN A 38 10.81 7.58 -4.94
CA ASN A 38 10.63 7.99 -6.33
C ASN A 38 11.65 7.21 -7.18
N GLN A 39 11.17 6.47 -8.18
CA GLN A 39 12.00 5.64 -9.04
C GLN A 39 12.37 6.32 -10.36
N GLU A 40 11.69 7.41 -10.72
CA GLU A 40 11.90 8.13 -11.99
C GLU A 40 12.93 9.26 -11.86
N GLU A 41 12.99 9.92 -10.69
CA GLU A 41 13.96 10.98 -10.43
C GLU A 41 15.27 10.41 -9.87
N ALA A 42 16.38 11.10 -10.16
CA ALA A 42 17.66 10.82 -9.54
C ALA A 42 17.51 11.00 -8.02
N SER A 43 17.32 9.89 -7.31
CA SER A 43 17.37 9.86 -5.85
C SER A 43 18.72 10.39 -5.37
N ASP A 44 18.70 11.25 -4.35
CA ASP A 44 19.90 11.73 -3.67
C ASP A 44 20.70 10.58 -3.02
N VAL A 45 20.04 9.43 -2.78
CA VAL A 45 20.63 8.26 -2.11
C VAL A 45 21.05 7.23 -3.14
N VAL A 46 22.34 7.24 -3.49
CA VAL A 46 22.93 6.32 -4.50
C VAL A 46 22.78 4.83 -4.18
N VAL A 47 22.64 4.46 -2.90
CA VAL A 47 22.47 3.07 -2.43
C VAL A 47 21.01 2.63 -2.25
N GLN A 48 20.05 3.45 -2.66
CA GLN A 48 18.62 3.20 -2.47
C GLN A 48 18.14 1.82 -2.96
N PRO A 49 18.55 1.29 -4.13
CA PRO A 49 18.08 -0.01 -4.58
C PRO A 49 18.54 -1.17 -3.69
N TYR A 50 19.75 -1.10 -3.12
CA TYR A 50 20.25 -2.09 -2.16
C TYR A 50 19.43 -2.08 -0.87
N ASN A 51 19.19 -0.90 -0.30
CA ASN A 51 18.38 -0.73 0.90
C ASN A 51 16.94 -1.22 0.69
N SER A 52 16.36 -0.89 -0.46
CA SER A 52 14.99 -1.28 -0.82
C SER A 52 14.88 -2.80 -0.93
N LEU A 53 15.84 -3.44 -1.59
CA LEU A 53 15.87 -4.89 -1.73
C LEU A 53 15.97 -5.60 -0.37
N LEU A 54 16.95 -5.20 0.45
CA LEU A 54 17.15 -5.76 1.79
C LEU A 54 15.90 -5.60 2.66
N THR A 55 15.26 -4.43 2.61
CA THR A 55 14.03 -4.14 3.35
C THR A 55 12.85 -4.97 2.85
N LEU A 56 12.71 -5.13 1.54
CA LEU A 56 11.62 -5.92 0.95
C LEU A 56 11.68 -7.38 1.38
N LYS A 57 12.87 -8.00 1.50
CA LYS A 57 13.02 -9.35 2.06
C LYS A 57 12.40 -9.44 3.46
N ARG A 58 12.76 -8.51 4.36
CA ARG A 58 12.22 -8.50 5.74
C ARG A 58 10.73 -8.23 5.76
N LEU A 59 10.25 -7.27 4.96
CA LEU A 59 8.81 -7.02 4.83
C LEU A 59 8.05 -8.25 4.32
N ALA A 60 8.63 -8.99 3.38
CA ALA A 60 8.02 -10.21 2.85
C ALA A 60 7.95 -11.34 3.90
N GLN A 61 8.98 -11.48 4.73
CA GLN A 61 9.11 -12.61 5.67
C GLN A 61 8.55 -12.33 7.07
N LYS A 62 8.60 -11.07 7.52
CA LYS A 62 8.43 -10.67 8.92
C LYS A 62 7.23 -9.75 9.18
N SER A 63 6.50 -9.36 8.13
CA SER A 63 5.32 -8.51 8.23
C SER A 63 4.05 -9.31 7.95
N ASN A 64 2.96 -9.04 8.69
CA ASN A 64 1.66 -9.62 8.36
C ASN A 64 0.88 -8.77 7.34
N CYS A 65 1.20 -7.49 7.23
CA CYS A 65 0.53 -6.57 6.31
C CYS A 65 1.46 -5.39 6.01
N VAL A 66 1.62 -5.04 4.75
CA VAL A 66 2.38 -3.87 4.31
C VAL A 66 1.46 -2.97 3.51
N ILE A 67 1.14 -1.80 4.06
CA ILE A 67 0.44 -0.74 3.35
C ILE A 67 1.48 0.05 2.57
N VAL A 68 1.40 -0.06 1.25
CA VAL A 68 2.32 0.53 0.29
C VAL A 68 1.85 1.93 -0.08
N MET A 69 2.77 2.88 -0.01
CA MET A 69 2.62 4.23 -0.56
C MET A 69 3.94 4.60 -1.23
N ASP A 70 3.93 5.52 -2.20
CA ASP A 70 5.16 6.05 -2.77
C ASP A 70 5.18 7.57 -2.90
N ASN A 71 6.38 8.13 -2.88
CA ASN A 71 6.58 9.57 -2.95
C ASN A 71 6.13 10.17 -4.29
N THR A 72 6.17 9.41 -5.38
CA THR A 72 5.75 9.88 -6.72
C THR A 72 4.26 10.15 -6.76
N ALA A 73 3.44 9.20 -6.33
CA ALA A 73 1.99 9.33 -6.24
C ALA A 73 1.57 10.34 -5.18
N LEU A 74 2.24 10.38 -4.03
CA LEU A 74 1.97 11.38 -3.00
C LEU A 74 2.24 12.81 -3.50
N SER A 75 3.35 13.01 -4.22
CA SER A 75 3.69 14.31 -4.83
C SER A 75 2.68 14.68 -5.91
N ARG A 76 2.29 13.73 -6.77
CA ARG A 76 1.22 13.91 -7.76
C ARG A 76 -0.11 14.31 -7.12
N ILE A 77 -0.52 13.63 -6.04
CA ILE A 77 -1.76 13.95 -5.32
C ILE A 77 -1.69 15.37 -4.74
N ALA A 78 -0.57 15.75 -4.12
CA ALA A 78 -0.40 17.10 -3.59
C ALA A 78 -0.45 18.17 -4.70
N LEU A 79 0.16 17.89 -5.85
CA LEU A 79 0.14 18.78 -7.02
C LEU A 79 -1.26 18.90 -7.63
N GLU A 80 -1.88 17.77 -8.00
CA GLU A 80 -3.12 17.76 -8.78
C GLU A 80 -4.38 18.01 -7.94
N ARG A 81 -4.43 17.50 -6.70
CA ARG A 81 -5.63 17.56 -5.86
C ARG A 81 -5.57 18.69 -4.86
N LEU A 82 -4.43 18.87 -4.20
CA LEU A 82 -4.25 19.96 -3.23
C LEU A 82 -3.79 21.26 -3.88
N ARG A 83 -3.44 21.25 -5.18
CA ARG A 83 -2.93 22.41 -5.94
C ARG A 83 -1.65 23.02 -5.35
N ILE A 84 -0.79 22.16 -4.78
CA ILE A 84 0.48 22.56 -4.20
C ILE A 84 1.59 22.34 -5.24
N ALA A 85 2.11 23.42 -5.81
CA ALA A 85 3.11 23.35 -6.90
C ALA A 85 4.41 22.64 -6.49
N MET A 86 4.92 22.89 -5.27
CA MET A 86 6.07 22.21 -4.69
C MET A 86 5.69 21.69 -3.31
N PRO A 87 5.24 20.43 -3.19
CA PRO A 87 4.85 19.88 -1.91
C PRO A 87 6.06 19.68 -1.01
N SER A 88 6.03 20.31 0.16
CA SER A 88 7.02 20.08 1.22
C SER A 88 6.85 18.69 1.84
N PHE A 89 7.92 18.17 2.46
CA PHE A 89 7.83 16.93 3.24
C PHE A 89 6.74 16.97 4.32
N SER A 90 6.51 18.13 4.93
CA SER A 90 5.43 18.28 5.92
C SER A 90 4.04 18.04 5.31
N GLN A 91 3.81 18.48 4.07
CA GLN A 91 2.53 18.31 3.38
C GLN A 91 2.35 16.86 2.90
N ILE A 92 3.42 16.24 2.38
CA ILE A 92 3.40 14.81 2.01
C ILE A 92 3.14 13.95 3.25
N ASN A 93 3.83 14.22 4.36
CA ASN A 93 3.64 13.49 5.61
C ASN A 93 2.24 13.70 6.19
N ALA A 94 1.59 14.84 5.95
CA ALA A 94 0.20 15.05 6.33
C ALA A 94 -0.77 14.14 5.56
N LEU A 95 -0.52 13.88 4.27
CA LEU A 95 -1.29 12.90 3.48
C LEU A 95 -1.13 11.49 4.03
N VAL A 96 0.11 11.07 4.28
CA VAL A 96 0.43 9.76 4.88
C VAL A 96 -0.23 9.61 6.24
N SER A 97 -0.11 10.62 7.11
CA SER A 97 -0.72 10.63 8.44
C SER A 97 -2.25 10.55 8.38
N THR A 98 -2.86 11.19 7.38
CA THR A 98 -4.32 11.10 7.16
C THR A 98 -4.73 9.69 6.77
N ALA A 99 -4.00 9.05 5.85
CA ALA A 99 -4.26 7.67 5.46
C ALA A 99 -4.09 6.69 6.64
N MET A 100 -3.01 6.83 7.41
CA MET A 100 -2.73 6.03 8.60
C MET A 100 -3.79 6.22 9.70
N SER A 101 -4.25 7.45 9.89
CA SER A 101 -5.34 7.73 10.84
C SER A 101 -6.63 7.07 10.38
N ALA A 102 -6.96 7.16 9.08
CA ALA A 102 -8.16 6.55 8.51
C ALA A 102 -8.12 5.01 8.55
N SER A 103 -6.97 4.39 8.29
CA SER A 103 -6.81 2.92 8.30
C SER A 103 -6.96 2.34 9.70
N THR A 104 -6.51 3.05 10.73
CA THR A 104 -6.57 2.64 12.14
C THR A 104 -7.81 3.16 12.87
N ALA A 105 -8.66 3.96 12.21
CA ALA A 105 -9.86 4.51 12.83
C ALA A 105 -10.85 3.44 13.32
N PRO A 106 -11.11 2.33 12.60
CA PRO A 106 -11.98 1.26 13.11
C PRO A 106 -11.50 0.67 14.45
N LEU A 107 -10.18 0.65 14.68
CA LEU A 107 -9.57 0.13 15.91
C LEU A 107 -9.76 1.08 17.10
N ARG A 108 -9.80 2.39 16.84
CA ARG A 108 -9.92 3.45 17.87
C ARG A 108 -11.36 3.84 18.15
N PHE A 109 -12.20 3.80 17.11
CA PHE A 109 -13.60 4.17 17.15
C PHE A 109 -14.45 3.03 16.58
N PRO A 110 -14.59 1.93 17.34
CA PRO A 110 -15.27 0.74 16.86
C PRO A 110 -16.74 1.03 16.52
N SER A 111 -17.18 0.37 15.46
CA SER A 111 -18.54 0.35 14.93
C SER A 111 -19.12 -1.07 15.10
N TYR A 112 -20.03 -1.52 14.23
CA TYR A 112 -20.59 -2.87 14.28
C TYR A 112 -19.77 -3.93 13.51
N VAL A 113 -19.00 -3.55 12.47
CA VAL A 113 -18.38 -4.51 11.53
C VAL A 113 -16.90 -4.18 11.25
N ASN A 114 -16.02 -5.20 11.29
CA ASN A 114 -14.57 -5.12 11.01
C ASN A 114 -13.82 -4.14 11.91
N ASN A 115 -13.99 -4.26 13.22
CA ASN A 115 -13.38 -3.36 14.21
C ASN A 115 -12.02 -3.83 14.72
N ASP A 116 -11.58 -5.01 14.33
CA ASP A 116 -10.31 -5.58 14.71
C ASP A 116 -9.43 -5.77 13.47
N ILE A 117 -8.12 -5.63 13.69
CA ILE A 117 -7.14 -5.71 12.62
C ILE A 117 -7.14 -7.11 11.97
N LEU A 118 -7.40 -8.17 12.74
CA LEU A 118 -7.41 -9.54 12.22
C LEU A 118 -8.54 -9.73 11.20
N SER A 119 -9.77 -9.33 11.51
CA SER A 119 -10.89 -9.38 10.56
C SER A 119 -10.64 -8.55 9.31
N MET A 120 -10.02 -7.38 9.46
CA MET A 120 -9.62 -6.56 8.30
C MET A 120 -8.59 -7.26 7.42
N LEU A 121 -7.55 -7.85 8.01
CA LEU A 121 -6.52 -8.55 7.26
C LEU A 121 -7.07 -9.83 6.62
N ALA A 122 -7.91 -10.59 7.32
CA ALA A 122 -8.53 -11.81 6.80
C ALA A 122 -9.40 -11.57 5.56
N CYS A 123 -9.99 -10.37 5.42
CA CYS A 123 -10.75 -10.03 4.21
C CYS A 123 -9.89 -9.49 3.06
N LEU A 124 -8.64 -9.12 3.35
CA LEU A 124 -7.71 -8.50 2.40
C LEU A 124 -6.64 -9.46 1.88
N ILE A 125 -6.16 -10.36 2.74
CA ILE A 125 -4.96 -11.17 2.51
C ILE A 125 -5.34 -12.65 2.53
N PRO A 126 -5.49 -13.31 1.36
CA PRO A 126 -5.86 -14.73 1.30
C PRO A 126 -4.67 -15.66 1.54
N SER A 127 -3.43 -15.20 1.27
CA SER A 127 -2.19 -15.96 1.44
C SER A 127 -1.16 -15.09 2.15
N PRO A 128 -0.33 -15.64 3.07
CA PRO A 128 0.69 -14.88 3.80
C PRO A 128 1.70 -14.14 2.93
N ARG A 129 1.91 -14.57 1.66
CA ARG A 129 2.81 -13.90 0.71
C ARG A 129 2.14 -12.75 -0.06
N LEU A 130 0.82 -12.68 -0.06
CA LEU A 130 0.03 -11.67 -0.77
C LEU A 130 -0.42 -10.57 0.20
N HIS A 131 0.51 -10.02 0.99
CA HIS A 131 0.21 -9.10 2.10
C HIS A 131 0.59 -7.64 1.85
N PHE A 132 0.97 -7.29 0.63
CA PHE A 132 1.20 -5.91 0.21
C PHE A 132 -0.09 -5.29 -0.32
N LEU A 133 -0.58 -4.29 0.39
CA LEU A 133 -1.83 -3.60 0.12
C LEU A 133 -1.56 -2.20 -0.42
N ILE A 134 -2.27 -1.83 -1.47
CA ILE A 134 -2.30 -0.46 -1.97
C ILE A 134 -3.36 0.32 -1.21
N THR A 135 -3.18 1.64 -1.12
CA THR A 135 -4.14 2.50 -0.43
C THR A 135 -4.46 3.77 -1.18
N GLY A 136 -5.64 4.32 -0.94
CA GLY A 136 -6.09 5.59 -1.47
C GLY A 136 -7.06 6.27 -0.51
N TYR A 137 -7.13 7.59 -0.53
CA TYR A 137 -7.98 8.38 0.36
C TYR A 137 -8.83 9.37 -0.43
N THR A 138 -10.00 9.72 0.11
CA THR A 138 -10.85 10.76 -0.47
C THR A 138 -11.81 11.35 0.57
N PRO A 139 -12.16 12.64 0.48
CA PRO A 139 -11.57 13.63 -0.41
C PRO A 139 -10.22 14.15 0.14
N TYR A 140 -9.31 14.51 -0.76
CA TYR A 140 -8.15 15.33 -0.43
C TYR A 140 -8.59 16.79 -0.41
N THR A 141 -8.68 17.40 0.77
CA THR A 141 -9.14 18.80 0.93
C THR A 141 -8.15 19.59 1.75
N THR A 142 -7.77 20.78 1.28
CA THR A 142 -7.15 21.81 2.13
C THR A 142 -8.23 22.61 2.86
N ALA A 143 -7.87 23.33 3.94
CA ALA A 143 -8.81 24.19 4.68
C ALA A 143 -9.54 25.19 3.75
N ASP A 144 -8.83 25.77 2.78
CA ASP A 144 -9.38 26.76 1.85
C ASP A 144 -10.36 26.17 0.82
N GLN A 145 -10.23 24.88 0.48
CA GLN A 145 -11.08 24.23 -0.52
C GLN A 145 -12.46 23.84 0.01
N ILE A 146 -12.69 23.83 1.33
CA ILE A 146 -13.91 23.32 1.95
C ILE A 146 -15.15 24.11 1.52
N SER A 147 -15.01 25.41 1.29
CA SER A 147 -16.12 26.30 0.91
C SER A 147 -16.78 25.93 -0.43
N GLY A 148 -16.06 25.25 -1.34
CA GLY A 148 -16.56 24.87 -2.67
C GLY A 148 -16.90 23.39 -2.86
N VAL A 149 -16.67 22.53 -1.86
CA VAL A 149 -16.87 21.08 -2.03
C VAL A 149 -18.36 20.75 -2.04
N ARG A 150 -18.89 20.36 -3.21
CA ARG A 150 -20.20 19.70 -3.37
C ARG A 150 -20.37 18.63 -2.30
N LYS A 151 -21.56 18.58 -1.66
CA LYS A 151 -21.97 17.52 -0.71
C LYS A 151 -21.42 16.16 -1.17
N THR A 152 -20.41 15.64 -0.48
CA THR A 152 -19.81 14.34 -0.78
C THR A 152 -20.80 13.25 -0.40
N SER A 153 -21.34 12.53 -1.38
CA SER A 153 -22.16 11.34 -1.14
C SER A 153 -21.29 10.10 -0.94
N VAL A 154 -21.85 9.06 -0.30
CA VAL A 154 -21.19 7.76 -0.11
C VAL A 154 -20.83 7.14 -1.46
N ALA A 155 -21.77 7.18 -2.41
CA ALA A 155 -21.56 6.68 -3.76
C ALA A 155 -20.42 7.41 -4.50
N ASP A 156 -20.27 8.72 -4.29
CA ASP A 156 -19.15 9.47 -4.87
C ASP A 156 -17.82 9.11 -4.22
N VAL A 157 -17.79 8.94 -2.90
CA VAL A 157 -16.59 8.48 -2.18
C VAL A 157 -16.16 7.11 -2.67
N MET A 158 -17.07 6.14 -2.71
CA MET A 158 -16.78 4.78 -3.19
C MET A 158 -16.29 4.76 -4.63
N ARG A 159 -16.88 5.58 -5.51
CA ARG A 159 -16.43 5.70 -6.92
C ARG A 159 -15.05 6.34 -7.02
N ARG A 160 -14.79 7.41 -6.26
CA ARG A 160 -13.50 8.11 -6.28
C ARG A 160 -12.37 7.24 -5.72
N LEU A 161 -12.63 6.45 -4.68
CA LEU A 161 -11.63 5.55 -4.11
C LEU A 161 -11.04 4.56 -5.12
N LEU A 162 -11.83 4.16 -6.13
CA LEU A 162 -11.40 3.26 -7.21
C LEU A 162 -10.67 3.96 -8.36
N GLN A 163 -10.59 5.29 -8.35
CA GLN A 163 -9.89 6.02 -9.40
C GLN A 163 -8.38 5.99 -9.16
N PRO A 164 -7.56 5.64 -10.17
CA PRO A 164 -6.10 5.60 -10.04
C PRO A 164 -5.47 6.88 -9.48
N GLY A 165 -6.03 8.04 -9.82
CA GLY A 165 -5.55 9.34 -9.32
C GLY A 165 -5.76 9.59 -7.82
N ASN A 166 -6.47 8.72 -7.11
CA ASN A 166 -6.62 8.81 -5.64
C ASN A 166 -5.80 7.74 -4.90
N VAL A 167 -5.18 6.81 -5.62
CA VAL A 167 -4.30 5.79 -5.05
C VAL A 167 -2.92 6.40 -4.80
N MET A 168 -2.36 6.10 -3.63
CA MET A 168 -1.07 6.61 -3.14
C MET A 168 0.12 5.80 -3.67
N VAL A 169 -0.06 5.12 -4.80
CA VAL A 169 0.94 4.29 -5.46
C VAL A 169 0.94 4.60 -6.95
N SER A 170 2.12 4.78 -7.54
CA SER A 170 2.35 5.10 -8.93
C SER A 170 2.57 3.84 -9.77
N ASP A 171 2.26 3.94 -11.06
CA ASP A 171 2.56 2.97 -12.12
C ASP A 171 2.02 1.54 -11.98
N ILE A 172 1.31 1.21 -10.90
CA ILE A 172 0.70 -0.12 -10.73
C ILE A 172 -0.48 -0.35 -11.68
N PHE A 173 -1.11 0.71 -12.17
CA PHE A 173 -2.24 0.65 -13.12
C PHE A 173 -1.80 0.87 -14.56
N ASN A 174 -0.51 1.07 -14.81
CA ASN A 174 -0.01 1.16 -16.17
C ASN A 174 -0.22 -0.21 -16.85
N LYS A 175 -0.51 -0.19 -18.15
CA LYS A 175 -0.67 -1.42 -18.91
C LYS A 175 0.69 -2.14 -18.98
N ASP A 176 0.87 -3.16 -18.14
CA ASP A 176 1.81 -4.22 -18.45
C ASP A 176 1.31 -4.90 -19.74
N LYS A 177 2.19 -5.03 -20.74
CA LYS A 177 1.84 -5.65 -22.02
C LYS A 177 1.61 -7.16 -21.87
N GLN A 178 2.17 -7.76 -20.82
CA GLN A 178 2.19 -9.21 -20.64
C GLN A 178 1.18 -9.70 -19.60
N ILE A 179 0.83 -8.87 -18.61
CA ILE A 179 0.07 -9.29 -17.43
C ILE A 179 -1.16 -8.42 -17.22
N ALA A 180 -2.33 -9.06 -17.17
CA ALA A 180 -3.57 -8.40 -16.79
C ALA A 180 -3.70 -8.36 -15.26
N HIS A 181 -3.18 -7.29 -14.64
CA HIS A 181 -3.27 -7.12 -13.19
C HIS A 181 -4.72 -6.94 -12.71
N CYS A 182 -5.05 -7.58 -11.59
CA CYS A 182 -6.40 -7.69 -11.05
C CYS A 182 -6.41 -7.51 -9.53
N TYR A 183 -7.59 -7.18 -9.00
CA TYR A 183 -7.84 -7.04 -7.58
C TYR A 183 -8.07 -8.42 -6.96
N ILE A 184 -7.30 -8.73 -5.92
CA ILE A 184 -7.56 -9.87 -5.04
C ILE A 184 -8.72 -9.52 -4.11
N SER A 185 -8.66 -8.33 -3.51
CA SER A 185 -9.65 -7.87 -2.54
C SER A 185 -9.64 -6.34 -2.40
N VAL A 186 -10.77 -5.78 -2.00
CA VAL A 186 -10.93 -4.34 -1.74
C VAL A 186 -11.75 -4.15 -0.46
N LEU A 187 -11.23 -3.32 0.44
CA LEU A 187 -11.91 -2.86 1.66
C LEU A 187 -11.94 -1.34 1.67
N ASN A 188 -13.14 -0.76 1.61
CA ASN A 188 -13.33 0.67 1.84
C ASN A 188 -13.73 0.93 3.29
N LEU A 189 -12.93 1.74 3.98
CA LEU A 189 -13.22 2.26 5.31
C LEU A 189 -13.86 3.64 5.12
N ILE A 190 -15.19 3.72 5.27
CA ILE A 190 -15.94 4.97 5.10
C ILE A 190 -16.23 5.57 6.47
N GLN A 191 -16.10 6.90 6.56
CA GLN A 191 -16.26 7.70 7.76
C GLN A 191 -17.28 8.81 7.56
N GLY A 192 -18.20 8.98 8.51
CA GLY A 192 -19.16 10.07 8.54
C GLY A 192 -20.60 9.60 8.77
N SER A 193 -21.55 10.52 8.63
CA SER A 193 -22.98 10.23 8.71
C SER A 193 -23.42 9.55 7.41
N VAL A 194 -23.43 8.22 7.44
CA VAL A 194 -23.73 7.37 6.30
C VAL A 194 -24.92 6.49 6.62
N ASP A 195 -25.89 6.43 5.71
CA ASP A 195 -26.96 5.44 5.74
C ASP A 195 -26.42 4.11 5.17
N PRO A 196 -26.52 2.98 5.90
CA PRO A 196 -26.18 1.66 5.38
C PRO A 196 -26.85 1.31 4.04
N LEU A 197 -28.06 1.82 3.76
CA LEU A 197 -28.75 1.58 2.49
C LEU A 197 -28.01 2.21 1.30
N GLU A 198 -27.45 3.41 1.47
CA GLU A 198 -26.66 4.07 0.42
C GLU A 198 -25.40 3.26 0.06
N ILE A 199 -24.83 2.54 1.03
CA ILE A 199 -23.68 1.65 0.79
C ILE A 199 -24.10 0.45 -0.04
N GLN A 200 -25.22 -0.18 0.31
CA GLN A 200 -25.73 -1.34 -0.43
C GLN A 200 -26.01 -0.97 -1.90
N ASP A 201 -26.66 0.16 -2.14
CA ASP A 201 -26.88 0.68 -3.49
C ASP A 201 -25.56 0.99 -4.21
N GLY A 202 -24.59 1.58 -3.49
CA GLY A 202 -23.25 1.84 -4.00
C GLY A 202 -22.53 0.55 -4.42
N LEU A 203 -22.61 -0.51 -3.63
CA LEU A 203 -22.02 -1.82 -3.89
C LEU A 203 -22.66 -2.48 -5.13
N ILE A 204 -23.98 -2.47 -5.22
CA ILE A 204 -24.72 -3.01 -6.36
C ILE A 204 -24.26 -2.31 -7.65
N ARG A 205 -24.22 -0.98 -7.65
CA ARG A 205 -23.78 -0.19 -8.82
C ARG A 205 -22.33 -0.47 -9.23
N ILE A 206 -21.42 -0.68 -8.27
CA ILE A 206 -20.01 -1.00 -8.57
C ILE A 206 -19.90 -2.39 -9.20
N LYS A 207 -20.66 -3.36 -8.66
CA LYS A 207 -20.70 -4.73 -9.18
C LYS A 207 -21.28 -4.79 -10.59
N GLU A 208 -22.39 -4.10 -10.83
CA GLU A 208 -23.06 -4.05 -12.15
C GLU A 208 -22.17 -3.45 -13.24
N ARG A 209 -21.42 -2.39 -12.91
CA ARG A 209 -20.55 -1.71 -13.87
C ARG A 209 -19.29 -2.50 -14.23
N LYS A 210 -18.97 -3.58 -13.50
CA LYS A 210 -17.75 -4.39 -13.68
C LYS A 210 -16.48 -3.53 -13.86
N MET A 211 -16.37 -2.44 -13.10
CA MET A 211 -15.26 -1.47 -13.25
C MET A 211 -13.90 -2.04 -12.82
N LEU A 212 -13.92 -3.12 -12.05
CA LEU A 212 -12.75 -3.76 -11.47
C LEU A 212 -12.66 -5.19 -11.99
N GLN A 213 -11.47 -5.55 -12.46
CA GLN A 213 -11.12 -6.94 -12.74
C GLN A 213 -10.64 -7.58 -11.45
N PHE A 214 -11.30 -8.64 -11.00
CA PHE A 214 -10.90 -9.42 -9.84
C PHE A 214 -10.14 -10.68 -10.25
N ILE A 215 -9.44 -11.28 -9.30
CA ILE A 215 -8.86 -12.62 -9.43
C ILE A 215 -9.92 -13.64 -9.88
N PRO A 216 -9.55 -14.63 -10.70
CA PRO A 216 -10.53 -15.55 -11.29
C PRO A 216 -10.81 -16.79 -10.42
N TRP A 217 -9.91 -17.14 -9.50
CA TRP A 217 -10.01 -18.34 -8.65
C TRP A 217 -10.79 -18.13 -7.34
N ALA A 218 -11.26 -16.91 -7.06
CA ALA A 218 -12.12 -16.62 -5.92
C ALA A 218 -13.22 -15.61 -6.29
N PRO A 219 -14.33 -15.58 -5.53
CA PRO A 219 -15.37 -14.56 -5.72
C PRO A 219 -14.81 -13.14 -5.50
N ALA A 220 -15.29 -12.19 -6.30
CA ALA A 220 -14.92 -10.78 -6.17
C ALA A 220 -15.17 -10.27 -4.74
N SER A 221 -14.08 -9.98 -4.01
CA SER A 221 -14.12 -9.49 -2.64
C SER A 221 -14.09 -7.96 -2.61
N TYR A 222 -15.27 -7.35 -2.56
CA TYR A 222 -15.43 -5.92 -2.33
C TYR A 222 -16.23 -5.69 -1.06
N ARG A 223 -15.62 -5.09 -0.05
CA ARG A 223 -16.24 -4.85 1.26
C ARG A 223 -16.19 -3.37 1.63
N VAL A 224 -17.15 -2.97 2.45
CA VAL A 224 -17.22 -1.64 3.03
C VAL A 224 -17.36 -1.80 4.53
N SER A 225 -16.53 -1.10 5.30
CA SER A 225 -16.67 -0.95 6.74
C SER A 225 -16.94 0.51 7.06
N LEU A 226 -17.87 0.72 7.99
CA LEU A 226 -18.20 2.03 8.53
C LEU A 226 -17.42 2.26 9.80
N SER A 227 -16.67 3.35 9.87
CA SER A 227 -16.03 3.81 11.10
C SER A 227 -16.60 5.15 11.54
N ARG A 228 -16.67 5.33 12.86
CA ARG A 228 -17.07 6.62 13.43
C ARG A 228 -15.94 7.62 13.25
N LYS A 229 -16.30 8.89 13.06
CA LYS A 229 -15.31 9.97 13.10
C LYS A 229 -14.84 10.19 14.53
N SER A 230 -13.62 10.73 14.65
CA SER A 230 -13.12 11.19 15.94
C SER A 230 -14.08 12.23 16.51
N PRO A 231 -14.56 12.08 17.76
CA PRO A 231 -15.38 13.09 18.42
C PRO A 231 -14.57 14.34 18.81
N LEU A 232 -13.24 14.25 18.78
CA LEU A 232 -12.33 15.31 19.25
C LEU A 232 -11.94 16.32 18.17
N LEU A 233 -12.19 16.01 16.90
CA LEU A 233 -11.81 16.86 15.78
C LEU A 233 -13.05 17.38 15.06
N PRO A 234 -13.12 18.68 14.72
CA PRO A 234 -14.22 19.20 13.92
C PRO A 234 -14.24 18.47 12.57
N SER A 235 -15.42 17.98 12.18
CA SER A 235 -15.58 17.24 10.94
C SER A 235 -15.49 18.19 9.74
N MET A 236 -14.33 18.21 9.07
CA MET A 236 -14.09 19.07 7.90
C MET A 236 -14.92 18.66 6.66
N ASN A 237 -15.23 17.37 6.52
CA ASN A 237 -15.97 16.79 5.39
C ASN A 237 -17.22 16.08 5.89
N ARG A 238 -18.30 15.96 5.11
CA ARG A 238 -19.48 15.16 5.52
C ARG A 238 -19.16 13.66 5.53
N VAL A 239 -18.54 13.18 4.44
CA VAL A 239 -18.11 11.79 4.27
C VAL A 239 -16.67 11.76 3.78
N SER A 240 -15.85 10.91 4.38
CA SER A 240 -14.49 10.58 3.92
C SER A 240 -14.35 9.08 3.81
N GLY A 241 -13.35 8.62 3.06
CA GLY A 241 -13.08 7.19 2.93
C GLY A 241 -11.63 6.90 2.62
N LEU A 242 -11.20 5.72 3.04
CA LEU A 242 -9.93 5.10 2.70
C LEU A 242 -10.21 3.78 1.98
N MET A 243 -9.44 3.48 0.93
CA MET A 243 -9.38 2.15 0.34
C MET A 243 -8.12 1.45 0.84
N LEU A 244 -8.27 0.20 1.24
CA LEU A 244 -7.20 -0.78 1.32
C LEU A 244 -7.53 -1.85 0.27
N ALA A 245 -6.62 -2.11 -0.66
CA ALA A 245 -6.86 -3.12 -1.67
C ALA A 245 -5.62 -3.99 -1.84
N ASN A 246 -5.84 -5.29 -2.02
CA ASN A 246 -4.82 -6.20 -2.45
C ASN A 246 -4.90 -6.30 -3.97
N TYR A 247 -3.88 -5.81 -4.66
CA TYR A 247 -3.88 -5.64 -6.10
C TYR A 247 -2.59 -6.19 -6.69
N THR A 248 -2.71 -7.06 -7.69
CA THR A 248 -1.53 -7.78 -8.23
C THR A 248 -0.54 -6.87 -8.95
N GLY A 249 -0.96 -5.66 -9.35
CA GLY A 249 -0.06 -4.64 -9.92
C GLY A 249 1.03 -4.16 -8.95
N VAL A 250 0.92 -4.45 -7.65
CA VAL A 250 2.02 -4.18 -6.70
C VAL A 250 3.32 -4.90 -7.08
N SER A 251 3.21 -6.03 -7.81
CA SER A 251 4.36 -6.77 -8.37
C SER A 251 5.25 -5.92 -9.26
N MET A 252 4.69 -4.90 -9.93
CA MET A 252 5.47 -3.97 -10.76
C MET A 252 6.48 -3.18 -9.92
N LEU A 253 6.17 -2.84 -8.67
CA LEU A 253 7.10 -2.15 -7.77
C LEU A 253 8.29 -3.05 -7.41
N PHE A 254 8.05 -4.34 -7.21
CA PHE A 254 9.10 -5.32 -6.96
C PHE A 254 9.98 -5.48 -8.19
N GLY A 255 9.38 -5.67 -9.37
CA GLY A 255 10.10 -5.79 -10.64
C GLY A 255 11.00 -4.58 -10.92
N LYS A 256 10.50 -3.36 -10.68
CA LYS A 256 11.32 -2.15 -10.81
C LYS A 256 12.47 -2.10 -9.81
N THR A 257 12.25 -2.51 -8.56
CA THR A 257 13.30 -2.57 -7.54
C THR A 257 14.39 -3.58 -7.91
N LEU A 258 13.99 -4.76 -8.40
CA LEU A 258 14.91 -5.80 -8.89
C LEU A 258 15.74 -5.28 -10.08
N ALA A 259 15.11 -4.66 -11.07
CA ALA A 259 15.80 -4.12 -12.24
C ALA A 259 16.82 -3.02 -11.88
N GLN A 260 16.48 -2.15 -10.92
CA GLN A 260 17.42 -1.12 -10.42
C GLN A 260 18.59 -1.75 -9.67
N PHE A 261 18.33 -2.75 -8.83
CA PHE A 261 19.36 -3.50 -8.13
C PHE A 261 20.32 -4.20 -9.12
N GLU A 262 19.80 -4.92 -10.11
CA GLU A 262 20.62 -5.61 -11.12
C GLU A 262 21.52 -4.64 -11.88
N LYS A 263 20.99 -3.46 -12.25
CA LYS A 263 21.75 -2.41 -12.93
C LYS A 263 22.95 -1.93 -12.10
N LEU A 264 22.80 -1.79 -10.78
CA LEU A 264 23.90 -1.43 -9.87
C LEU A 264 24.85 -2.61 -9.63
N ARG A 265 24.31 -3.81 -9.38
CA ARG A 265 25.06 -5.05 -9.14
C ARG A 265 25.97 -5.40 -10.31
N LYS A 266 25.48 -5.29 -11.56
CA LYS A 266 26.27 -5.50 -12.78
C LYS A 266 27.46 -4.55 -12.90
N LYS A 267 27.31 -3.31 -12.44
CA LYS A 267 28.37 -2.30 -12.42
C LYS A 267 29.27 -2.38 -11.18
N ARG A 268 28.96 -3.25 -10.21
CA ARG A 268 29.58 -3.32 -8.89
C ARG A 268 29.64 -1.95 -8.18
N ALA A 269 28.68 -1.07 -8.47
CA ALA A 269 28.68 0.29 -7.94
C ALA A 269 28.27 0.27 -6.45
N PHE A 270 29.01 0.98 -5.60
CA PHE A 270 28.73 1.16 -4.16
C PHE A 270 28.68 -0.13 -3.32
N LEU A 271 29.04 -1.30 -3.87
CA LEU A 271 29.00 -2.58 -3.14
C LEU A 271 29.94 -2.60 -1.92
N GLU A 272 31.07 -1.89 -1.99
CA GLU A 272 32.09 -1.91 -0.94
C GLU A 272 31.56 -1.41 0.41
N GLN A 273 30.57 -0.52 0.40
CA GLN A 273 29.90 -0.03 1.62
C GLN A 273 29.14 -1.15 2.35
N PHE A 274 28.64 -2.16 1.63
CA PHE A 274 27.87 -3.26 2.21
C PHE A 274 28.74 -4.43 2.71
N LYS A 275 29.99 -4.51 2.26
CA LYS A 275 30.92 -5.62 2.56
C LYS A 275 31.16 -5.81 4.07
N HIS A 276 31.16 -4.73 4.84
CA HIS A 276 31.47 -4.74 6.26
C HIS A 276 30.24 -4.77 7.17
N GLU A 277 29.10 -4.26 6.71
CA GLU A 277 28.01 -3.89 7.62
C GLU A 277 26.95 -4.99 7.80
N VAL A 278 26.63 -5.78 6.75
CA VAL A 278 25.50 -6.73 6.81
C VAL A 278 25.68 -7.98 5.93
N THR A 279 26.36 -7.88 4.79
CA THR A 279 26.14 -8.85 3.69
C THR A 279 27.09 -10.06 3.66
N GLY A 280 27.96 -10.22 4.67
CA GLY A 280 29.04 -11.21 4.64
C GLY A 280 30.07 -10.94 3.53
N LYS A 281 31.13 -11.76 3.47
CA LYS A 281 32.26 -11.57 2.54
C LYS A 281 31.86 -11.63 1.06
N ASN A 282 30.79 -12.36 0.74
CA ASN A 282 30.35 -12.67 -0.63
C ASN A 282 29.06 -11.97 -1.06
N TYR A 283 28.49 -11.10 -0.23
CA TYR A 283 27.20 -10.45 -0.48
C TYR A 283 25.99 -11.41 -0.53
N GLU A 284 26.08 -12.57 0.12
CA GLU A 284 25.07 -13.63 0.13
C GLU A 284 23.67 -13.11 0.51
N GLU A 285 23.62 -12.17 1.46
CA GLU A 285 22.38 -11.56 1.91
C GLU A 285 21.66 -10.75 0.81
N LEU A 286 22.41 -10.12 -0.12
CA LEU A 286 21.82 -9.42 -1.25
C LEU A 286 21.24 -10.40 -2.27
N ASP A 287 21.94 -11.51 -2.51
CA ASP A 287 21.52 -12.51 -3.48
C ASP A 287 20.28 -13.29 -2.95
N ASP A 288 20.24 -13.64 -1.66
CA ASP A 288 19.04 -14.21 -1.01
C ASP A 288 17.87 -13.21 -0.99
N SER A 289 18.14 -11.93 -0.70
CA SER A 289 17.10 -10.89 -0.79
C SER A 289 16.53 -10.74 -2.20
N PHE A 290 17.37 -10.91 -3.23
CA PHE A 290 16.94 -10.92 -4.62
C PHE A 290 15.98 -12.07 -4.90
N GLU A 291 16.34 -13.30 -4.52
CA GLU A 291 15.51 -14.49 -4.71
C GLU A 291 14.15 -14.37 -4.01
N VAL A 292 14.13 -13.90 -2.76
CA VAL A 292 12.88 -13.72 -2.00
C VAL A 292 11.95 -12.71 -2.67
N VAL A 293 12.48 -11.56 -3.11
CA VAL A 293 11.68 -10.51 -3.76
C VAL A 293 11.25 -10.92 -5.16
N GLN A 294 12.09 -11.65 -5.89
CA GLN A 294 11.72 -12.25 -7.17
C GLN A 294 10.59 -13.28 -6.99
N GLY A 295 10.70 -14.17 -6.00
CA GLY A 295 9.64 -15.12 -5.68
C GLY A 295 8.34 -14.42 -5.27
N LEU A 296 8.41 -13.32 -4.52
CA LEU A 296 7.24 -12.50 -4.18
C LEU A 296 6.58 -11.89 -5.43
N MET A 297 7.38 -11.37 -6.36
CA MET A 297 6.87 -10.85 -7.63
C MET A 297 6.16 -11.94 -8.43
N GLU A 298 6.77 -13.12 -8.55
CA GLU A 298 6.19 -14.24 -9.30
C GLU A 298 4.91 -14.78 -8.63
N GLU A 299 4.83 -14.80 -7.30
CA GLU A 299 3.62 -15.18 -6.56
C GLU A 299 2.42 -14.28 -6.93
N TYR A 300 2.63 -12.96 -6.97
CA TYR A 300 1.59 -12.01 -7.37
C TYR A 300 1.19 -12.15 -8.84
N LYS A 301 2.13 -12.54 -9.72
CA LYS A 301 1.83 -12.85 -11.12
C LYS A 301 1.05 -14.15 -11.23
N ALA A 302 1.44 -15.19 -10.51
CA ALA A 302 0.73 -16.47 -10.45
C ALA A 302 -0.72 -16.27 -9.98
N ALA A 303 -0.94 -15.40 -8.98
CA ALA A 303 -2.27 -15.05 -8.48
C ALA A 303 -3.20 -14.41 -9.53
N THR A 304 -2.69 -13.97 -10.68
CA THR A 304 -3.53 -13.49 -11.80
C THR A 304 -4.16 -14.62 -12.62
N LYS A 305 -3.60 -15.83 -12.54
CA LYS A 305 -4.00 -16.99 -13.34
C LYS A 305 -5.10 -17.79 -12.65
N GLU A 306 -5.96 -18.43 -13.45
CA GLU A 306 -6.99 -19.36 -12.95
C GLU A 306 -6.41 -20.57 -12.21
N THR A 307 -5.22 -21.02 -12.61
CA THR A 307 -4.53 -22.19 -12.04
C THR A 307 -3.84 -21.94 -10.70
N TYR A 308 -3.93 -20.72 -10.15
CA TYR A 308 -3.18 -20.35 -8.95
C TYR A 308 -3.41 -21.31 -7.77
N LEU A 309 -4.67 -21.67 -7.48
CA LEU A 309 -4.98 -22.58 -6.38
C LEU A 309 -4.54 -24.03 -6.65
N THR A 310 -4.52 -24.46 -7.92
CA THR A 310 -4.11 -25.82 -8.29
C THR A 310 -2.59 -26.00 -8.34
N GLU A 311 -1.83 -24.91 -8.43
CA GLU A 311 -0.36 -24.92 -8.42
C GLU A 311 0.23 -24.85 -6.99
N LEU A 312 -0.61 -24.66 -5.96
CA LEU A 312 -0.19 -24.59 -4.55
C LEU A 312 -0.10 -25.96 -3.86
N ASP A 313 -0.77 -26.99 -4.40
CA ASP A 313 -0.78 -28.37 -3.91
C ASP A 313 0.32 -29.23 -4.60
#